data_AF-A0AA88XNR9-F1
#
_entry.id   AF-A0AA88XNR9-F1
#
_cell.length_a   1.000
_cell.length_b   1.000
_cell.length_c   1.000
_cell.angle_alpha   90.00
_cell.angle_beta   90.00
_cell.angle_gamma   90.00
#
_symmetry.space_group_name_H-M   'P 1'
#
loop_
_entity.id
_entity.type
_entity.pdbx_description
1 polymer ?
#
loop_
_entity_poly.entity_id
_entity_poly.type
_entity_poly.pdbx_seq_one_letter_code
_entity_poly.pdbx_strand_id
1 'polypeptide(L)'
;MRLNVLHQILGLFFLSTTHAADDLSECNFPSFLKENTLYRASYKNRDFMKAYFNKNQIDATLVFGDGEKPRVKYDKRCIEELERGKYLVEVIEKYDIHSKPEYTCMQFIRRSEFVVQIKESRIPLMYKSPSLCNELEMSLEMSPFFATPLRDHPKIKCPFTGGYNLKVVYKSKKLCMSEVVPPRMESECEDG
;
A
#
# COMPACT_ATOMS: atom_id res chain seq x y z
N MET A 1 -43.15 -76.37 2.33
CA MET A 1 -43.00 -74.98 2.83
C MET A 1 -41.70 -74.42 2.27
N ARG A 2 -41.80 -73.44 1.37
CA ARG A 2 -40.66 -72.78 0.70
C ARG A 2 -40.30 -71.52 1.50
N LEU A 3 -39.05 -71.37 1.92
CA LEU A 3 -38.52 -70.12 2.48
C LEU A 3 -37.65 -69.45 1.43
N ASN A 4 -38.12 -68.31 0.94
CA ASN A 4 -37.41 -67.43 0.01
C ASN A 4 -36.34 -66.64 0.76
N VAL A 5 -35.13 -66.64 0.19
CA VAL A 5 -34.01 -65.78 0.57
C VAL A 5 -34.15 -64.48 -0.23
N LEU A 6 -34.32 -63.34 0.45
CA LEU A 6 -34.19 -62.01 -0.16
C LEU A 6 -32.84 -61.41 0.26
N HIS A 7 -31.91 -61.31 -0.69
CA HIS A 7 -30.71 -60.49 -0.59
C HIS A 7 -31.06 -59.05 -1.00
N GLN A 8 -31.01 -58.11 -0.07
CA GLN A 8 -30.99 -56.67 -0.37
C GLN A 8 -29.54 -56.23 -0.54
N ILE A 9 -29.19 -55.79 -1.75
CA ILE A 9 -27.91 -55.19 -2.10
C ILE A 9 -28.03 -53.68 -1.80
N LEU A 10 -27.40 -53.22 -0.72
CA LEU A 10 -27.23 -51.79 -0.44
C LEU A 10 -26.13 -51.24 -1.36
N GLY A 11 -26.51 -50.42 -2.33
CA GLY A 11 -25.57 -49.66 -3.15
C GLY A 11 -24.98 -48.48 -2.38
N LEU A 12 -23.71 -48.56 -2.01
CA LEU A 12 -22.94 -47.41 -1.54
C LEU A 12 -22.64 -46.47 -2.71
N PHE A 13 -23.28 -45.30 -2.72
CA PHE A 13 -22.87 -44.18 -3.56
C PHE A 13 -21.65 -43.50 -2.92
N PHE A 14 -20.46 -43.75 -3.47
CA PHE A 14 -19.27 -42.96 -3.17
C PHE A 14 -19.37 -41.61 -3.88
N LEU A 15 -19.81 -40.57 -3.16
CA LEU A 15 -19.61 -39.18 -3.57
C LEU A 15 -18.12 -38.85 -3.42
N SER A 16 -17.36 -38.96 -4.52
CA SER A 16 -16.01 -38.42 -4.58
C SER A 16 -16.08 -36.90 -4.69
N THR A 17 -15.78 -36.21 -3.59
CA THR A 17 -15.49 -34.78 -3.62
C THR A 17 -14.10 -34.58 -4.21
N THR A 18 -14.04 -34.31 -5.51
CA THR A 18 -12.83 -33.79 -6.15
C THR A 18 -12.52 -32.44 -5.51
N HIS A 19 -11.58 -32.44 -4.57
CA HIS A 19 -10.99 -31.21 -4.07
C HIS A 19 -10.22 -30.63 -5.25
N ALA A 20 -10.74 -29.54 -5.82
CA ALA A 20 -9.97 -28.74 -6.74
C ALA A 20 -8.69 -28.34 -5.99
N ALA A 21 -7.54 -28.68 -6.54
CA ALA A 21 -6.29 -28.15 -6.04
C ALA A 21 -6.39 -26.64 -6.13
N ASP A 22 -6.38 -25.96 -4.98
CA ASP A 22 -6.25 -24.52 -4.91
C ASP A 22 -5.00 -24.16 -5.70
N ASP A 23 -5.22 -23.57 -6.88
CA ASP A 23 -4.18 -22.96 -7.68
C ASP A 23 -3.57 -21.89 -6.77
N LEU A 24 -2.32 -22.11 -6.32
CA LEU A 24 -1.60 -21.19 -5.45
C LEU A 24 -1.41 -19.89 -6.24
N SER A 25 -2.39 -18.99 -6.13
CA SER A 25 -2.36 -17.71 -6.82
C SER A 25 -1.10 -16.97 -6.39
N GLU A 26 -0.22 -16.70 -7.35
CA GLU A 26 1.01 -15.96 -7.12
C GLU A 26 0.69 -14.58 -6.53
N CYS A 27 1.18 -14.30 -5.32
CA CYS A 27 0.97 -13.01 -4.65
C CYS A 27 1.64 -11.91 -5.46
N ASN A 28 0.84 -11.04 -6.08
CA ASN A 28 1.33 -9.92 -6.87
C ASN A 28 0.75 -8.62 -6.33
N PHE A 29 1.56 -7.57 -6.32
CA PHE A 29 1.07 -6.23 -6.01
C PHE A 29 0.10 -5.75 -7.10
N PRO A 30 -0.77 -4.75 -6.80
CA PRO A 30 -1.77 -4.29 -7.76
C PRO A 30 -1.17 -3.86 -9.09
N SER A 31 -1.81 -4.28 -10.18
CA SER A 31 -1.34 -4.01 -11.56
C SER A 31 -1.28 -2.53 -11.96
N PHE A 32 -1.89 -1.63 -11.17
CA PHE A 32 -1.73 -0.18 -11.39
C PHE A 32 -0.35 0.35 -10.98
N LEU A 33 0.45 -0.44 -10.25
CA LEU A 33 1.84 -0.15 -9.94
C LEU A 33 2.68 -0.59 -11.14
N LYS A 34 3.05 0.37 -11.98
CA LYS A 34 3.76 0.09 -13.22
C LYS A 34 5.15 -0.47 -12.91
N GLU A 35 5.48 -1.61 -13.53
CA GLU A 35 6.80 -2.22 -13.39
C GLU A 35 7.92 -1.29 -13.84
N ASN A 36 9.10 -1.39 -13.24
CA ASN A 36 10.29 -0.58 -13.56
C ASN A 36 10.07 0.95 -13.50
N THR A 37 8.97 1.41 -12.92
CA THR A 37 8.67 2.84 -12.73
C THR A 37 9.22 3.30 -11.39
N LEU A 38 9.94 4.42 -11.38
CA LEU A 38 10.45 4.99 -10.13
C LEU A 38 9.33 5.74 -9.43
N TYR A 39 8.99 5.31 -8.22
CA TYR A 39 8.12 6.02 -7.32
C TYR A 39 8.93 6.74 -6.25
N ARG A 40 8.54 7.96 -5.89
CA ARG A 40 9.21 8.77 -4.88
C ARG A 40 8.23 9.29 -3.83
N ALA A 41 8.54 9.09 -2.56
CA ALA A 41 7.89 9.77 -1.44
C ALA A 41 8.91 10.70 -0.76
N SER A 42 8.48 11.88 -0.33
CA SER A 42 9.34 12.87 0.35
C SER A 42 8.87 13.07 1.78
N TYR A 43 9.79 13.05 2.73
CA TYR A 43 9.54 13.18 4.15
C TYR A 43 10.13 14.49 4.69
N LYS A 44 10.05 14.69 6.02
CA LYS A 44 10.68 15.82 6.70
C LYS A 44 12.20 15.79 6.52
N ASN A 45 12.87 16.91 6.78
CA ASN A 45 14.33 17.03 6.75
C ASN A 45 14.99 16.72 5.39
N ARG A 46 14.25 16.82 4.28
CA ARG A 46 14.68 16.46 2.92
C ARG A 46 14.96 14.97 2.73
N ASP A 47 14.52 14.13 3.67
CA ASP A 47 14.54 12.68 3.52
C ASP A 47 13.58 12.28 2.39
N PHE A 48 13.92 11.24 1.64
CA PHE A 48 13.01 10.70 0.63
C PHE A 48 13.21 9.21 0.44
N MET A 49 12.14 8.52 0.06
CA MET A 49 12.18 7.13 -0.36
C MET A 49 12.02 7.03 -1.87
N LYS A 50 12.87 6.23 -2.49
CA LYS A 50 12.73 5.76 -3.87
C LYS A 50 12.25 4.32 -3.83
N ALA A 51 11.28 3.96 -4.66
CA ALA A 51 10.77 2.60 -4.77
C ALA A 51 10.58 2.22 -6.24
N TYR A 52 10.96 1.00 -6.60
CA TYR A 52 10.61 0.37 -7.87
C TYR A 52 9.74 -0.84 -7.56
N PHE A 53 8.60 -0.95 -8.25
CA PHE A 53 7.69 -2.09 -8.12
C PHE A 53 7.93 -3.06 -9.26
N ASN A 54 7.99 -4.35 -8.96
CA ASN A 54 8.22 -5.42 -9.91
C ASN A 54 7.33 -6.61 -9.52
N LYS A 55 6.08 -6.65 -10.01
CA LYS A 55 5.08 -7.69 -9.69
C LYS A 55 4.89 -7.95 -8.20
N ASN A 56 5.63 -8.90 -7.64
CA ASN A 56 5.59 -9.32 -6.24
C ASN A 56 6.71 -8.71 -5.39
N GLN A 57 7.54 -7.83 -5.94
CA GLN A 57 8.72 -7.26 -5.27
C GLN A 57 8.72 -5.73 -5.30
N ILE A 58 9.27 -5.11 -4.24
CA ILE A 58 9.55 -3.67 -4.15
C ILE A 58 11.00 -3.48 -3.76
N ASP A 59 11.77 -2.85 -4.65
CA ASP A 59 13.11 -2.38 -4.33
C ASP A 59 13.04 -0.94 -3.81
N ALA A 60 13.18 -0.76 -2.50
CA ALA A 60 13.09 0.54 -1.86
C ALA A 60 14.46 1.03 -1.35
N THR A 61 14.70 2.34 -1.43
CA THR A 61 15.87 3.00 -0.88
C THR A 61 15.44 4.25 -0.13
N LEU A 62 15.71 4.28 1.17
CA LEU A 62 15.58 5.47 2.00
C LEU A 62 16.88 6.29 1.92
N VAL A 63 16.74 7.57 1.60
CA VAL A 63 17.84 8.53 1.54
C VAL A 63 17.58 9.62 2.56
N PHE A 64 18.57 9.83 3.44
CA PHE A 64 18.53 10.89 4.45
C PHE A 64 19.05 12.21 3.85
N GLY A 65 18.39 13.31 4.19
CA GLY A 65 18.65 14.64 3.64
C GLY A 65 19.83 15.39 4.27
N ASP A 66 20.41 14.85 5.33
CA ASP A 66 21.66 15.34 5.95
C ASP A 66 22.91 14.89 5.17
N GLY A 67 22.80 13.79 4.42
CA GLY A 67 23.92 13.18 3.69
C GLY A 67 24.95 12.47 4.59
N GLU A 68 24.82 12.59 5.91
CA GLU A 68 25.70 11.96 6.89
C GLU A 68 25.31 10.51 7.15
N LYS A 69 24.00 10.22 7.09
CA LYS A 69 23.51 8.86 7.32
C LYS A 69 23.61 8.00 6.06
N PRO A 70 24.03 6.73 6.20
CA PRO A 70 24.06 5.81 5.07
C PRO A 70 22.65 5.59 4.54
N ARG A 71 22.54 5.40 3.22
CA ARG A 71 21.27 5.04 2.60
C ARG A 71 20.88 3.63 3.02
N VAL A 72 19.63 3.45 3.41
CA VAL A 72 19.10 2.12 3.76
C VAL A 72 18.35 1.56 2.57
N LYS A 73 18.62 0.29 2.22
CA LYS A 73 17.94 -0.39 1.12
C LYS A 73 17.11 -1.55 1.65
N TYR A 74 15.87 -1.60 1.20
CA TYR A 74 14.92 -2.64 1.55
C TYR A 74 14.54 -3.44 0.29
N ASP A 75 14.48 -4.75 0.45
CA ASP A 75 13.76 -5.67 -0.42
C ASP A 75 12.40 -5.96 0.23
N LYS A 76 11.29 -5.64 -0.42
CA LYS A 76 9.97 -6.02 0.07
C LYS A 76 9.33 -7.03 -0.86
N ARG A 77 8.80 -8.14 -0.34
CA ARG A 77 8.22 -9.23 -1.15
C ARG A 77 6.80 -9.56 -0.70
N CYS A 78 5.88 -9.67 -1.66
CA CYS A 78 4.51 -10.13 -1.49
C CYS A 78 4.53 -11.60 -1.09
N ILE A 79 4.02 -11.91 0.10
CA ILE A 79 3.91 -13.28 0.60
C ILE A 79 2.51 -13.83 0.36
N GLU A 80 1.49 -13.03 0.67
CA GLU A 80 0.09 -13.41 0.55
C GLU A 80 -0.78 -12.18 0.24
N GLU A 81 -1.70 -12.32 -0.72
CA GLU A 81 -2.77 -11.35 -0.95
C GLU A 81 -3.95 -11.73 -0.05
N LEU A 82 -4.38 -10.77 0.75
CA LEU A 82 -5.46 -10.89 1.71
C LEU A 82 -6.65 -10.05 1.25
N GLU A 83 -7.78 -10.24 1.90
CA GLU A 83 -9.03 -9.55 1.56
C GLU A 83 -8.85 -8.02 1.48
N ARG A 84 -9.60 -7.40 0.56
CA ARG A 84 -9.67 -5.94 0.37
C ARG A 84 -8.35 -5.31 -0.13
N GLY A 85 -7.58 -6.05 -0.92
CA GLY A 85 -6.34 -5.57 -1.55
C GLY A 85 -5.26 -5.28 -0.52
N LYS A 86 -5.19 -6.10 0.52
CA LYS A 86 -4.12 -6.07 1.53
C LYS A 86 -3.10 -7.13 1.19
N TYR A 87 -1.85 -6.87 1.52
CA TYR A 87 -0.73 -7.73 1.18
C TYR A 87 0.08 -7.97 2.44
N LEU A 88 0.28 -9.23 2.81
CA LEU A 88 1.30 -9.60 3.77
C LEU A 88 2.66 -9.53 3.05
N VAL A 89 3.56 -8.72 3.58
CA VAL A 89 4.82 -8.38 2.92
C VAL A 89 5.99 -8.70 3.84
N GLU A 90 6.96 -9.45 3.31
CA GLU A 90 8.26 -9.65 3.93
C GLU A 90 9.17 -8.47 3.58
N VAL A 91 9.96 -7.99 4.54
CA VAL A 91 10.86 -6.84 4.42
C VAL A 91 12.25 -7.28 4.87
N ILE A 92 13.24 -7.12 3.99
CA ILE A 92 14.63 -7.48 4.24
C ILE A 92 15.51 -6.26 4.00
N GLU A 93 16.36 -5.90 4.97
CA GLU A 93 17.37 -4.86 4.77
C GLU A 93 18.61 -5.44 4.06
N LYS A 94 18.93 -4.95 2.85
CA LYS A 94 19.91 -5.62 1.95
C LYS A 94 21.37 -5.58 2.40
N TYR A 95 21.73 -4.72 3.36
CA TYR A 95 23.15 -4.47 3.71
C TYR A 95 23.52 -4.80 5.15
N ASP A 96 22.57 -5.26 5.95
CA ASP A 96 22.86 -5.80 7.27
C ASP A 96 22.82 -7.33 7.21
N ILE A 97 23.99 -7.94 7.36
CA ILE A 97 24.19 -9.40 7.33
C ILE A 97 23.43 -10.09 8.48
N HIS A 98 23.09 -9.35 9.52
CA HIS A 98 22.32 -9.82 10.66
C HIS A 98 20.84 -9.44 10.60
N SER A 99 20.41 -8.77 9.52
CA SER A 99 19.01 -8.41 9.34
C SER A 99 18.14 -9.67 9.25
N LYS A 100 17.19 -9.77 10.17
CA LYS A 100 16.14 -10.77 10.10
C LYS A 100 14.99 -10.22 9.27
N PRO A 101 14.32 -11.07 8.46
CA PRO A 101 13.14 -10.64 7.74
C PRO A 101 12.07 -10.21 8.73
N GLU A 102 11.53 -9.02 8.49
CA GLU A 102 10.36 -8.50 9.16
C GLU A 102 9.13 -8.66 8.28
N TYR A 103 7.95 -8.68 8.89
CA TYR A 103 6.68 -8.82 8.21
C TYR A 103 5.81 -7.61 8.53
N THR A 104 5.24 -7.04 7.48
CA THR A 104 4.32 -5.91 7.55
C THR A 104 3.10 -6.20 6.70
N CYS A 105 1.97 -5.58 7.02
CA CYS A 105 0.84 -5.55 6.10
C CYS A 105 0.88 -4.26 5.28
N MET A 106 0.65 -4.33 3.97
CA MET A 106 0.56 -3.17 3.09
C MET A 106 -0.76 -3.16 2.34
N GLN A 107 -1.31 -1.96 2.11
CA GLN A 107 -2.44 -1.72 1.22
C GLN A 107 -2.13 -0.51 0.35
N PHE A 108 -2.29 -0.67 -0.96
CA PHE A 108 -1.98 0.38 -1.93
C PHE A 108 -3.26 1.08 -2.37
N ILE A 109 -3.35 2.38 -2.08
CA ILE A 109 -4.50 3.22 -2.40
C ILE A 109 -4.15 4.08 -3.59
N ARG A 110 -4.70 3.75 -4.75
CA ARG A 110 -4.56 4.56 -5.96
C ARG A 110 -5.33 5.88 -5.80
N ARG A 111 -4.61 7.01 -5.77
CA ARG A 111 -5.21 8.37 -5.71
C ARG A 111 -5.36 8.96 -7.11
N SER A 112 -4.43 8.66 -8.00
CA SER A 112 -4.48 9.00 -9.42
C SER A 112 -3.68 7.96 -10.23
N GLU A 113 -3.42 8.20 -11.52
CA GLU A 113 -2.52 7.33 -12.30
C GLU A 113 -1.07 7.36 -11.78
N PHE A 114 -0.62 8.49 -11.23
CA PHE A 114 0.78 8.69 -10.84
C PHE A 114 0.97 8.82 -9.33
N VAL A 115 -0.12 8.89 -8.57
CA VAL A 115 -0.08 9.06 -7.11
C VAL A 115 -0.67 7.83 -6.43
N VAL A 116 0.15 7.19 -5.60
CA VAL A 116 -0.23 6.06 -4.76
C VAL A 116 0.04 6.44 -3.32
N GLN A 117 -0.93 6.17 -2.45
CA GLN A 117 -0.73 6.27 -1.01
C GLN A 117 -0.69 4.88 -0.42
N ILE A 118 0.23 4.64 0.49
CA ILE A 118 0.39 3.33 1.13
C ILE A 118 -0.20 3.41 2.53
N LYS A 119 -0.97 2.39 2.90
CA LYS A 119 -1.34 2.12 4.28
C LYS A 119 -0.54 0.91 4.74
N GLU A 120 0.16 1.00 5.85
CA GLU A 120 1.01 -0.10 6.35
C GLU A 120 0.79 -0.37 7.84
N SER A 121 1.11 -1.57 8.30
CA SER A 121 1.05 -1.88 9.74
C SER A 121 2.05 -1.01 10.51
N ARG A 122 1.61 -0.45 11.64
CA ARG A 122 2.41 0.46 12.48
C ARG A 122 3.66 -0.18 13.06
N ILE A 123 3.59 -1.48 13.34
CA ILE A 123 4.66 -2.25 13.98
C ILE A 123 4.88 -3.49 13.12
N PRO A 124 6.06 -3.65 12.49
CA PRO A 124 6.41 -4.90 11.83
C PRO A 124 6.67 -6.01 12.85
N LEU A 125 6.47 -7.27 12.46
CA LEU A 125 6.72 -8.45 13.30
C LEU A 125 7.82 -9.32 12.71
N MET A 126 8.52 -10.06 13.55
CA MET A 126 9.55 -11.02 13.12
C MET A 126 8.97 -12.37 12.63
N TYR A 127 7.64 -12.49 12.60
CA TYR A 127 6.93 -13.69 12.17
C TYR A 127 5.69 -13.31 11.34
N LYS A 128 5.27 -14.23 10.47
CA LYS A 128 4.07 -14.08 9.65
C LYS A 128 2.83 -14.08 10.54
N SER A 129 2.04 -13.01 10.47
CA SER A 129 0.77 -12.92 11.20
C SER A 129 -0.29 -12.17 10.39
N PRO A 130 -1.45 -12.78 10.13
CA PRO A 130 -2.58 -12.07 9.52
C PRO A 130 -3.07 -10.87 10.35
N SER A 131 -2.77 -10.83 11.66
CA SER A 131 -3.16 -9.72 12.53
C SER A 131 -2.52 -8.39 12.14
N LEU A 132 -1.38 -8.40 11.43
CA LEU A 132 -0.75 -7.21 10.86
C LEU A 132 -1.71 -6.45 9.93
N CYS A 133 -2.64 -7.17 9.29
CA CYS A 133 -3.61 -6.61 8.36
C CYS A 133 -4.93 -6.16 9.01
N ASN A 134 -4.98 -6.10 10.34
CA ASN A 134 -6.09 -5.47 11.04
C ASN A 134 -6.11 -3.96 10.77
N GLU A 135 -7.27 -3.42 10.40
CA GLU A 135 -7.44 -1.99 10.09
C GLU A 135 -6.97 -1.05 11.21
N LEU A 136 -7.10 -1.48 12.47
CA LEU A 136 -6.71 -0.69 13.65
C LEU A 136 -5.19 -0.59 13.81
N GLU A 137 -4.46 -1.62 13.36
CA GLU A 137 -3.00 -1.71 13.44
C GLU A 137 -2.32 -1.08 12.22
N MET A 138 -3.09 -0.68 11.21
CA MET A 138 -2.57 -0.05 10.01
C MET A 138 -2.69 1.48 10.08
N SER A 139 -1.62 2.16 9.71
CA SER A 139 -1.57 3.62 9.56
C SER A 139 -1.36 4.00 8.10
N LEU A 140 -1.99 5.10 7.70
CA LEU A 140 -1.78 5.69 6.40
C LEU A 140 -0.42 6.41 6.39
N GLU A 141 0.45 6.06 5.46
CA GLU A 141 1.71 6.76 5.24
C GLU A 141 1.42 8.23 4.92
N MET A 142 2.11 9.13 5.64
CA MET A 142 1.85 10.57 5.55
C MET A 142 2.19 11.11 4.16
N SER A 143 3.22 10.55 3.53
CA SER A 143 3.77 11.05 2.28
C SER A 143 3.40 10.12 1.11
N PRO A 144 2.58 10.57 0.15
CA PRO A 144 2.25 9.74 -0.99
C PRO A 144 3.46 9.53 -1.91
N PHE A 145 3.44 8.43 -2.64
CA PHE A 145 4.41 8.08 -3.67
C PHE A 145 3.97 8.64 -5.03
N PHE A 146 4.89 9.32 -5.71
CA PHE A 146 4.71 9.87 -7.05
C PHE A 146 5.54 9.08 -8.06
N ALA A 147 4.93 8.60 -9.13
CA ALA A 147 5.63 8.03 -10.27
C ALA A 147 6.50 9.10 -10.96
N THR A 148 7.70 8.75 -11.39
CA THR A 148 8.68 9.65 -12.03
C THR A 148 9.35 8.97 -13.22
N PRO A 149 9.75 9.73 -14.27
CA PRO A 149 9.60 11.18 -14.41
C PRO A 149 8.14 11.58 -14.70
N LEU A 150 7.73 12.74 -14.19
CA LEU A 150 6.42 13.33 -14.48
C LEU A 150 6.37 13.99 -15.89
N ARG A 151 7.36 13.73 -16.75
CA ARG A 151 7.63 14.53 -17.96
C ARG A 151 6.64 14.29 -19.10
N ASP A 152 6.03 13.12 -19.18
CA ASP A 152 5.18 12.73 -20.31
C ASP A 152 3.70 13.02 -20.06
N HIS A 153 3.39 13.96 -19.17
CA HIS A 153 2.01 14.27 -18.84
C HIS A 153 1.41 15.26 -19.84
N PRO A 154 0.22 14.97 -20.38
CA PRO A 154 -0.56 16.03 -21.02
C PRO A 154 -0.75 17.15 -19.99
N LYS A 155 -0.69 18.40 -20.43
CA LYS A 155 -1.04 19.55 -19.60
C LYS A 155 -2.46 19.35 -19.05
N ILE A 156 -2.59 18.83 -17.83
CA ILE A 156 -3.88 18.65 -17.18
C ILE A 156 -4.31 20.03 -16.71
N LYS A 157 -5.49 20.48 -17.17
CA LYS A 157 -6.11 21.69 -16.62
C LYS A 157 -6.25 21.51 -15.11
N CYS A 158 -5.65 22.41 -14.33
CA CYS A 158 -5.83 22.45 -12.88
C CYS A 158 -7.33 22.36 -12.59
N PRO A 159 -7.82 21.35 -11.83
CA PRO A 159 -9.25 21.22 -11.52
C PRO A 159 -9.72 22.33 -10.57
N PHE A 160 -8.78 23.10 -10.03
CA PHE A 160 -9.01 24.25 -9.18
C PHE A 160 -8.93 25.51 -10.05
N THR A 161 -10.02 26.27 -10.06
CA THR A 161 -10.08 27.59 -10.69
C THR A 161 -10.65 28.57 -9.66
N GLY A 162 -9.99 29.72 -9.50
CA GLY A 162 -10.36 30.73 -8.52
C GLY A 162 -9.72 30.55 -7.14
N GLY A 163 -10.31 31.21 -6.14
CA GLY A 163 -9.77 31.27 -4.78
C GLY A 163 -10.58 30.51 -3.75
N TYR A 164 -9.89 29.75 -2.90
CA TYR A 164 -10.45 28.93 -1.84
C TYR A 164 -10.15 29.54 -0.49
N ASN A 165 -11.18 29.83 0.30
CA ASN A 165 -11.01 30.29 1.67
C ASN A 165 -10.68 29.09 2.57
N LEU A 166 -9.54 29.14 3.24
CA LEU A 166 -9.10 28.10 4.16
C LEU A 166 -9.59 28.41 5.57
N LYS A 167 -10.19 27.41 6.22
CA LYS A 167 -10.60 27.50 7.62
C LYS A 167 -9.41 27.14 8.52
N VAL A 168 -8.79 28.15 9.13
CA VAL A 168 -7.73 27.91 10.13
C VAL A 168 -8.37 27.68 11.50
N VAL A 169 -8.06 26.54 12.12
CA VAL A 169 -8.51 26.21 13.47
C VAL A 169 -7.34 26.43 14.44
N TYR A 170 -7.39 27.53 15.18
CA TYR A 170 -6.42 27.82 16.24
C TYR A 170 -6.81 27.07 17.52
N LYS A 171 -5.87 26.34 18.12
CA LYS A 171 -6.13 25.52 19.33
C LYS A 171 -6.35 26.32 20.62
N SER A 172 -5.99 27.61 20.67
CA SER A 172 -5.81 28.30 21.96
C SER A 172 -6.33 29.73 22.09
N LYS A 173 -7.05 30.30 21.12
CA LYS A 173 -7.82 31.55 21.33
C LYS A 173 -9.11 31.54 20.53
N LYS A 174 -10.23 31.91 21.16
CA LYS A 174 -11.44 32.37 20.45
C LYS A 174 -11.09 33.69 19.79
N LEU A 175 -10.52 33.64 18.58
CA LEU A 175 -10.38 34.83 17.76
C LEU A 175 -11.80 35.27 17.35
N CYS A 176 -12.12 36.55 17.53
CA CYS A 176 -13.37 37.11 17.06
C CYS A 176 -13.44 36.94 15.54
N MET A 177 -14.54 36.39 15.01
CA MET A 177 -14.69 36.13 13.57
C MET A 177 -14.53 37.39 12.71
N SER A 178 -14.70 38.59 13.28
CA SER A 178 -14.51 39.88 12.62
C SER A 178 -13.04 40.27 12.41
N GLU A 179 -12.09 39.65 13.10
CA GLU A 179 -10.67 40.02 13.07
C GLU A 179 -9.82 39.06 12.21
N VAL A 180 -10.36 37.89 11.84
CA VAL A 180 -9.61 36.88 11.08
C VAL A 180 -10.15 36.82 9.67
N VAL A 181 -9.44 37.47 8.74
CA VAL A 181 -9.65 37.23 7.32
C VAL A 181 -9.19 35.80 7.04
N PRO A 182 -10.07 34.88 6.59
CA PRO A 182 -9.66 33.51 6.31
C PRO A 182 -8.59 33.56 5.21
N PRO A 183 -7.44 32.88 5.40
CA PRO A 183 -6.42 32.86 4.37
C PRO A 183 -7.03 32.26 3.11
N ARG A 184 -6.92 33.00 2.02
CA ARG A 184 -7.44 32.61 0.72
C ARG A 184 -6.29 32.08 -0.11
N MET A 185 -6.43 30.84 -0.56
CA MET A 185 -5.52 30.23 -1.52
C MET A 185 -6.09 30.53 -2.91
N GLU A 186 -5.46 31.45 -3.63
CA GLU A 186 -5.71 31.64 -5.05
C GLU A 186 -4.92 30.58 -5.80
N SER A 187 -5.59 29.75 -6.60
CA SER A 187 -4.89 28.92 -7.59
C SER A 187 -4.90 29.67 -8.92
N GLU A 188 -3.94 30.56 -9.10
CA GLU A 188 -3.60 31.10 -10.42
C GLU A 188 -2.65 30.11 -11.08
N CYS A 189 -3.21 29.09 -11.74
CA CYS A 189 -2.47 28.37 -12.75
C CYS A 189 -2.46 29.27 -14.00
N GLU A 190 -1.51 30.20 -14.09
CA GLU A 190 -1.26 30.92 -15.34
C GLU A 190 -0.76 29.90 -16.37
N ASP A 191 -1.63 29.57 -17.32
CA ASP A 191 -1.43 28.75 -18.52
C ASP A 191 -0.31 27.69 -18.44
N GLY A 192 -0.70 26.46 -18.10
CA GLY A 192 0.17 25.28 -18.20
C GLY A 192 0.77 25.12 -19.58
#